data_AF-A0AAE9Z374-F1
#
_entry.id   AF-A0AAE9Z374-F1
#
_cell.length_a   1.000
_cell.length_b   1.000
_cell.length_c   1.000
_cell.angle_alpha   90.00
_cell.angle_beta   90.00
_cell.angle_gamma   90.00
#
_symmetry.space_group_name_H-M   'P 1'
#
loop_
_entity.id
_entity.type
_entity.pdbx_description
1 polymer ?
#
loop_
_entity_poly.entity_id
_entity_poly.type
_entity_poly.pdbx_seq_one_letter_code
_entity_poly.pdbx_strand_id
1 'polypeptide(L)'
;MKKFLIFIVIASVVLLIFYNTKSFKSDDSVENKYDFQQVVDLPNESVEIRKQDNLIKNDADIVVMSSGQFSSESDFNIEQKELYLKRLKDELKKQALENRKQVTEQSLSADEMEKMTAQMTGLFKTAANHEWDNFVETITPLEDIDPKVLDLALLQAITNNAPFEIIEQLLNKGAQFSPGIIHSLALKNNVKLTKRLLPLGLNLHEIDHLGRNAVSYTLMAFQSREMFNFLLTHGVSVKPSRYGPDPLDASLKYSVKNDAVYYVQKLIGYGAPIEKSHYQLVDQIKHNNVLVYNQLKEIVPELF
;
A
#
# COMPACT_ATOMS: atom_id res chain seq x y z
N MET A 1 -21.94 2.91 -6.67
CA MET A 1 -20.80 3.65 -7.26
C MET A 1 -20.19 4.73 -6.36
N LYS A 2 -20.91 5.35 -5.41
CA LYS A 2 -20.35 6.32 -4.44
C LYS A 2 -19.04 5.87 -3.76
N LYS A 3 -18.93 4.60 -3.34
CA LYS A 3 -17.72 4.00 -2.75
C LYS A 3 -16.46 4.04 -3.64
N PHE A 4 -16.62 3.95 -4.96
CA PHE A 4 -15.49 4.01 -5.90
C PHE A 4 -14.98 5.45 -6.09
N LEU A 5 -15.89 6.42 -6.07
CA LEU A 5 -15.56 7.85 -6.15
C LEU A 5 -14.82 8.32 -4.90
N ILE A 6 -15.22 7.84 -3.72
CA ILE A 6 -14.55 8.12 -2.44
C ILE A 6 -13.12 7.59 -2.44
N PHE A 7 -12.89 6.38 -2.97
CA PHE A 7 -11.54 5.83 -3.13
C PHE A 7 -10.65 6.71 -4.02
N ILE A 8 -11.19 7.25 -5.12
CA ILE A 8 -10.48 8.18 -6.01
C ILE A 8 -10.14 9.48 -5.27
N VAL A 9 -11.07 10.06 -4.52
CA VAL A 9 -10.80 11.28 -3.73
C VAL A 9 -9.76 11.02 -2.64
N ILE A 10 -9.86 9.92 -1.90
CA ILE A 10 -8.86 9.53 -0.90
C ILE A 10 -7.48 9.40 -1.56
N ALA A 11 -7.38 8.67 -2.67
CA ALA A 11 -6.12 8.51 -3.39
C ALA A 11 -5.54 9.85 -3.86
N SER A 12 -6.40 10.75 -4.35
CA SER A 12 -6.01 12.07 -4.88
C SER A 12 -5.53 13.01 -3.77
N VAL A 13 -6.22 13.04 -2.63
CA VAL A 13 -5.86 13.85 -1.46
C VAL A 13 -4.59 13.30 -0.79
N VAL A 14 -4.45 11.97 -0.67
CA VAL A 14 -3.24 11.34 -0.15
C VAL A 14 -2.03 11.67 -1.04
N LEU A 15 -2.16 11.59 -2.36
CA LEU A 15 -1.11 12.02 -3.30
C LEU A 15 -0.74 13.50 -3.12
N LEU A 16 -1.74 14.39 -2.96
CA LEU A 16 -1.53 15.82 -2.75
C LEU A 16 -0.80 16.14 -1.44
N ILE A 17 -1.16 15.46 -0.36
CA ILE A 17 -0.52 15.60 0.95
C ILE A 17 0.91 15.08 0.90
N PHE A 18 1.15 13.88 0.34
CA PHE A 18 2.50 13.33 0.18
C PHE A 18 3.40 14.27 -0.64
N TYR A 19 2.86 14.86 -1.72
CA TYR A 19 3.58 15.82 -2.56
C TYR A 19 3.91 17.11 -1.81
N ASN A 20 2.98 17.62 -0.98
CA ASN A 20 3.19 18.83 -0.18
C ASN A 20 4.08 18.61 1.05
N THR A 21 4.06 17.42 1.68
CA THR A 21 4.95 17.10 2.82
C THR A 21 6.43 16.99 2.41
N LYS A 22 6.73 16.76 1.13
CA LYS A 22 8.10 16.86 0.58
C LYS A 22 8.67 18.30 0.63
N SER A 23 7.85 19.30 0.98
CA SER A 23 8.23 20.72 1.09
C SER A 23 8.54 21.19 2.52
N PHE A 24 8.35 20.36 3.55
CA PHE A 24 8.62 20.78 4.93
C PHE A 24 10.11 20.69 5.27
N LYS A 25 10.74 21.87 5.34
CA LYS A 25 12.12 22.10 5.76
C LYS A 25 12.39 21.49 7.14
N SER A 26 13.51 20.78 7.21
CA SER A 26 14.20 20.42 8.45
C SER A 26 14.54 21.66 9.25
N ASP A 27 14.17 21.67 10.54
CA ASP A 27 14.69 22.62 11.51
C ASP A 27 16.06 22.13 12.00
N ASP A 28 17.04 23.02 12.01
CA ASP A 28 18.46 22.72 12.17
C ASP A 28 18.82 22.41 13.63
N SER A 29 19.12 21.14 13.92
CA SER A 29 20.28 20.78 14.75
C SER A 29 20.57 19.28 14.66
N VAL A 30 21.85 18.97 14.48
CA VAL A 30 22.46 17.65 14.17
C VAL A 30 22.50 17.33 12.67
N GLU A 31 23.63 17.76 12.11
CA GLU A 31 24.12 17.51 10.77
C GLU A 31 24.17 16.00 10.46
N ASN A 32 23.13 15.50 9.78
CA ASN A 32 23.19 14.25 9.03
C ASN A 32 22.55 14.49 7.67
N LYS A 33 23.40 14.81 6.68
CA LYS A 33 23.03 14.93 5.27
C LYS A 33 22.54 13.57 4.76
N TYR A 34 21.24 13.33 4.87
CA TYR A 34 20.57 12.30 4.08
C TYR A 34 20.25 12.90 2.72
N ASP A 35 21.12 12.61 1.75
CA ASP A 35 20.85 12.86 0.34
C ASP A 35 19.79 11.86 -0.15
N PHE A 36 18.54 12.32 -0.21
CA PHE A 36 17.38 11.57 -0.70
C PHE A 36 17.24 11.59 -2.24
N GLN A 37 18.23 12.10 -2.99
CA GLN A 37 18.13 12.23 -4.45
C GLN A 37 18.53 11.00 -5.29
N GLN A 38 18.97 9.88 -4.70
CA GLN A 38 19.35 8.69 -5.48
C GLN A 38 18.28 7.58 -5.60
N VAL A 39 17.00 7.86 -5.31
CA VAL A 39 15.91 6.87 -5.50
C VAL A 39 14.74 7.48 -6.27
N VAL A 40 15.00 8.11 -7.42
CA VAL A 40 13.99 8.34 -8.47
C VAL A 40 14.69 8.38 -9.84
N ASP A 41 15.05 7.22 -10.39
CA ASP A 41 15.11 7.08 -11.85
C ASP A 41 13.72 6.60 -12.30
N LEU A 42 12.80 7.55 -12.45
CA LEU A 42 11.60 7.36 -13.26
C LEU A 42 11.97 7.78 -14.69
N PRO A 43 11.70 6.97 -15.71
CA PRO A 43 11.84 7.42 -17.09
C PRO A 43 10.89 8.61 -17.32
N ASN A 44 11.49 9.75 -17.63
CA ASN A 44 10.83 10.90 -18.23
C ASN A 44 10.40 10.52 -19.65
N GLU A 45 9.14 10.12 -19.84
CA GLU A 45 8.50 10.22 -21.14
C GLU A 45 7.25 11.09 -21.03
N SER A 46 7.40 12.29 -21.58
CA SER A 46 6.35 13.23 -21.93
C SER A 46 5.17 12.51 -22.60
N VAL A 47 4.00 12.64 -21.99
CA VAL A 47 2.71 12.27 -22.58
C VAL A 47 2.42 13.23 -23.74
N GLU A 48 2.98 12.94 -24.91
CA GLU A 48 2.40 13.38 -26.18
C GLU A 48 1.21 12.47 -26.50
N ILE A 49 0.04 13.07 -26.57
CA ILE A 49 -1.19 12.44 -27.04
C ILE A 49 -0.98 12.01 -28.50
N ARG A 50 -0.71 10.73 -28.74
CA ARG A 50 -0.82 10.10 -30.07
C ARG A 50 -1.75 8.89 -30.01
N LYS A 51 -2.92 9.10 -30.63
CA LYS A 51 -3.98 8.17 -31.06
C LYS A 51 -3.57 6.69 -31.09
N GLN A 52 -4.13 5.89 -30.18
CA GLN A 52 -4.17 4.43 -30.31
C GLN A 52 -5.47 4.01 -31.03
N ASP A 53 -5.37 3.79 -32.34
CA ASP A 53 -6.40 3.19 -33.19
C ASP A 53 -6.31 1.64 -33.26
N ASN A 54 -5.70 0.95 -32.28
CA ASN A 54 -5.39 -0.49 -32.40
C ASN A 54 -5.70 -1.35 -31.15
N LEU A 55 -6.91 -1.27 -30.59
CA LEU A 55 -7.36 -2.14 -29.49
C LEU A 55 -8.66 -2.92 -29.77
N ILE A 56 -9.16 -2.97 -31.01
CA ILE A 56 -10.41 -3.71 -31.34
C ILE A 56 -10.17 -5.17 -31.81
N LYS A 57 -8.92 -5.65 -31.89
CA LYS A 57 -8.65 -6.96 -32.52
C LYS A 57 -8.57 -8.20 -31.61
N ASN A 58 -8.55 -8.09 -30.28
CA ASN A 58 -8.23 -9.24 -29.43
C ASN A 58 -9.29 -9.67 -28.40
N ASP A 59 -10.49 -9.07 -28.37
CA ASP A 59 -11.55 -9.44 -27.39
C ASP A 59 -12.70 -10.27 -27.99
N ALA A 60 -12.49 -10.94 -29.13
CA ALA A 60 -13.51 -11.83 -29.71
C ALA A 60 -13.59 -13.22 -29.05
N ASP A 61 -12.64 -13.59 -28.18
CA ASP A 61 -12.53 -14.98 -27.66
C ASP A 61 -12.88 -15.16 -26.17
N ILE A 62 -13.40 -14.14 -25.48
CA ILE A 62 -13.82 -14.28 -24.09
C ILE A 62 -15.21 -13.66 -23.91
N VAL A 63 -16.23 -14.51 -24.05
CA VAL A 63 -17.54 -14.54 -23.38
C VAL A 63 -18.50 -15.30 -24.32
N VAL A 64 -18.34 -16.61 -24.37
CA VAL A 64 -19.38 -17.54 -24.81
C VAL A 64 -19.67 -18.46 -23.64
N MET A 65 -20.38 -17.95 -22.63
CA MET A 65 -21.13 -18.77 -21.67
C MET A 65 -22.25 -17.93 -21.03
N SER A 66 -23.44 -17.93 -21.62
CA SER A 66 -24.66 -18.32 -20.91
C SER A 66 -25.90 -18.21 -21.80
N SER A 67 -26.73 -19.24 -21.68
CA SER A 67 -28.11 -19.39 -22.18
C SER A 67 -28.32 -19.83 -23.64
N GLY A 68 -28.55 -21.14 -23.80
CA GLY A 68 -29.67 -21.63 -24.61
C GLY A 68 -29.38 -22.08 -26.05
N GLN A 69 -29.23 -23.40 -26.20
CA GLN A 69 -29.43 -24.20 -27.44
C GLN A 69 -28.39 -24.03 -28.56
N PHE A 70 -27.35 -24.86 -28.50
CA PHE A 70 -26.66 -25.35 -29.69
C PHE A 70 -27.60 -26.26 -30.49
N SER A 71 -28.03 -25.80 -31.66
CA SER A 71 -28.29 -26.68 -32.80
C SER A 71 -27.20 -26.39 -33.84
N SER A 72 -26.35 -27.39 -34.08
CA SER A 72 -25.36 -27.57 -35.16
C SER A 72 -24.97 -26.33 -35.99
N GLU A 73 -23.67 -26.02 -35.97
CA GLU A 73 -22.95 -24.98 -36.72
C GLU A 73 -23.06 -25.00 -38.27
N SER A 74 -23.94 -25.80 -38.87
CA SER A 74 -23.94 -26.06 -40.32
C SER A 74 -24.94 -25.28 -41.18
N ASP A 75 -25.93 -24.56 -40.64
CA ASP A 75 -27.04 -24.06 -41.49
C ASP A 75 -27.23 -22.53 -41.52
N PHE A 76 -26.37 -21.74 -40.88
CA PHE A 76 -26.45 -20.29 -41.00
C PHE A 76 -25.73 -19.79 -42.26
N ASN A 77 -26.48 -19.23 -43.21
CA ASN A 77 -25.87 -18.49 -44.32
C ASN A 77 -25.13 -17.24 -43.79
N ILE A 78 -24.19 -16.72 -44.57
CA ILE A 78 -23.32 -15.59 -44.18
C ILE A 78 -24.16 -14.38 -43.72
N GLU A 79 -25.28 -14.12 -44.38
CA GLU A 79 -26.17 -12.99 -44.11
C GLU A 79 -26.87 -13.10 -42.74
N GLN A 80 -27.27 -14.32 -42.33
CA GLN A 80 -27.87 -14.56 -41.02
C GLN A 80 -26.84 -14.43 -39.89
N LYS A 81 -25.57 -14.83 -40.12
CA LYS A 81 -24.46 -14.59 -39.16
C LYS A 81 -24.18 -13.11 -39.01
N GLU A 82 -24.14 -12.36 -40.10
CA GLU A 82 -23.95 -10.91 -40.08
C GLU A 82 -25.08 -10.19 -39.34
N LEU A 83 -26.33 -10.63 -39.55
CA LEU A 83 -27.49 -10.08 -38.85
C LEU A 83 -27.45 -10.38 -37.34
N TYR A 84 -27.04 -11.59 -36.96
CA TYR A 84 -26.86 -11.97 -35.55
C TYR A 84 -25.77 -11.13 -34.87
N LEU A 85 -24.59 -11.02 -35.50
CA LEU A 85 -23.49 -10.21 -34.98
C LEU A 85 -23.86 -8.73 -34.88
N LYS A 86 -24.66 -8.20 -35.81
CA LYS A 86 -25.17 -6.83 -35.75
C LYS A 86 -26.07 -6.61 -34.53
N ARG A 87 -27.03 -7.52 -34.28
CA ARG A 87 -27.91 -7.45 -33.11
C ARG A 87 -27.13 -7.52 -31.80
N LEU A 88 -26.15 -8.42 -31.71
CA LEU A 88 -25.30 -8.57 -30.53
C LEU A 88 -24.50 -7.27 -30.25
N LYS A 89 -23.95 -6.64 -31.29
CA LYS A 89 -23.25 -5.35 -31.16
C LYS A 89 -24.18 -4.23 -30.70
N ASP A 90 -25.41 -4.18 -31.22
CA ASP A 90 -26.38 -3.15 -30.83
C ASP A 90 -26.84 -3.32 -29.38
N GLU A 91 -27.03 -4.56 -28.91
CA GLU A 91 -27.33 -4.86 -27.51
C GLU A 91 -26.19 -4.48 -26.57
N LEU A 92 -24.95 -4.86 -26.90
CA LEU A 92 -23.76 -4.47 -26.11
C LEU A 92 -23.62 -2.95 -26.03
N LYS A 93 -23.88 -2.24 -27.13
CA LYS A 93 -23.84 -0.77 -27.17
C LYS A 93 -24.93 -0.16 -26.31
N LYS A 94 -26.14 -0.72 -26.31
CA LYS A 94 -27.24 -0.28 -25.46
C LYS A 94 -26.93 -0.48 -23.99
N GLN A 95 -26.41 -1.66 -23.63
CA GLN A 95 -26.01 -1.99 -22.26
C GLN A 95 -24.86 -1.09 -21.76
N ALA A 96 -23.87 -0.81 -22.61
CA ALA A 96 -22.81 0.14 -22.30
C ALA A 96 -23.34 1.57 -22.08
N LEU A 97 -24.34 2.01 -22.85
CA LEU A 97 -24.98 3.31 -22.67
C LEU A 97 -25.80 3.39 -21.37
N GLU A 98 -26.50 2.31 -21.02
CA GLU A 98 -27.28 2.19 -19.77
C GLU A 98 -26.35 2.20 -18.55
N ASN A 99 -25.25 1.43 -18.61
CA ASN A 99 -24.20 1.46 -17.59
C ASN A 99 -23.58 2.86 -17.46
N ARG A 100 -23.32 3.54 -18.58
CA ARG A 100 -22.79 4.91 -18.57
C ARG A 100 -23.77 5.91 -17.96
N LYS A 101 -25.07 5.79 -18.23
CA LYS A 101 -26.11 6.64 -17.60
C LYS A 101 -26.19 6.40 -16.09
N GLN A 102 -26.15 5.14 -15.65
CA GLN A 102 -26.11 4.82 -14.22
C GLN A 102 -24.85 5.35 -13.53
N VAL A 103 -23.69 5.36 -14.21
CA VAL A 103 -22.45 5.96 -13.69
C VAL A 103 -22.60 7.47 -13.50
N THR A 104 -23.20 8.17 -14.47
CA THR A 104 -23.41 9.63 -14.44
C THR A 104 -24.49 10.06 -13.43
N GLU A 105 -25.54 9.26 -13.24
CA GLU A 105 -26.61 9.55 -12.26
C GLU A 105 -26.19 9.23 -10.81
N GLN A 106 -25.15 8.41 -10.62
CA GLN A 106 -24.61 8.04 -9.30
C GLN A 106 -23.27 8.71 -8.97
N SER A 107 -22.73 9.55 -9.86
CA SER A 107 -21.55 10.37 -9.57
C SER A 107 -21.92 11.56 -8.69
N LEU A 108 -21.09 11.85 -7.69
CA LEU A 108 -21.23 13.07 -6.88
C LEU A 108 -21.18 14.30 -7.79
N SER A 109 -21.96 15.32 -7.47
CA SER A 109 -21.86 16.61 -8.14
C SER A 109 -20.47 17.23 -7.90
N ALA A 110 -20.08 18.21 -8.73
CA ALA A 110 -18.82 18.93 -8.53
C ALA A 110 -18.73 19.55 -7.12
N ASP A 111 -19.83 20.14 -6.63
CA ASP A 111 -19.92 20.75 -5.30
C ASP A 111 -19.83 19.69 -4.18
N GLU A 112 -20.44 18.51 -4.36
CA GLU A 112 -20.33 17.41 -3.40
C GLU A 112 -18.90 16.84 -3.36
N MET A 113 -18.24 16.75 -4.51
CA MET A 113 -16.84 16.34 -4.61
C MET A 113 -15.91 17.34 -3.96
N GLU A 114 -16.12 18.64 -4.17
CA GLU A 114 -15.36 19.71 -3.55
C GLU A 114 -15.53 19.70 -2.03
N LYS A 115 -16.77 19.60 -1.54
CA LYS A 115 -17.07 19.52 -0.10
C LYS A 115 -16.43 18.30 0.55
N MET A 116 -16.52 17.13 -0.09
CA MET A 116 -15.90 15.91 0.40
C MET A 116 -14.37 16.01 0.42
N THR A 117 -13.77 16.63 -0.60
CA THR A 117 -12.33 16.88 -0.67
C THR A 117 -11.88 17.83 0.44
N ALA A 118 -12.64 18.89 0.72
CA ALA A 118 -12.36 19.84 1.79
C ALA A 118 -12.43 19.17 3.17
N GLN A 119 -13.46 18.36 3.42
CA GLN A 119 -13.62 17.61 4.66
C GLN A 119 -12.50 16.58 4.85
N MET A 120 -12.15 15.84 3.79
CA MET A 120 -11.06 14.87 3.84
C MET A 120 -9.71 15.55 4.10
N THR A 121 -9.47 16.70 3.47
CA THR A 121 -8.29 17.53 3.74
C THR A 121 -8.26 18.01 5.19
N GLY A 122 -9.42 18.42 5.72
CA GLY A 122 -9.60 18.80 7.12
C GLY A 122 -9.23 17.66 8.08
N LEU A 123 -9.64 16.42 7.77
CA LEU A 123 -9.31 15.23 8.56
C LEU A 123 -7.79 15.02 8.67
N PHE A 124 -7.08 15.07 7.54
CA PHE A 124 -5.62 14.91 7.55
C PHE A 124 -4.92 16.07 8.26
N LYS A 125 -5.37 17.31 8.04
CA LYS A 125 -4.76 18.50 8.63
C LYS A 125 -4.91 18.52 10.15
N THR A 126 -6.11 18.27 10.66
CA THR A 126 -6.39 18.25 12.11
C THR A 126 -5.59 17.14 12.80
N ALA A 127 -5.48 15.95 12.19
CA ALA A 127 -4.61 14.88 12.69
C ALA A 127 -3.13 15.30 12.74
N ALA A 128 -2.60 15.86 11.64
CA ALA A 128 -1.21 16.30 11.57
C ALA A 128 -0.89 17.40 12.60
N ASN A 129 -1.85 18.31 12.84
CA ASN A 129 -1.74 19.39 13.82
C ASN A 129 -2.04 18.96 15.26
N HIS A 130 -2.43 17.70 15.50
CA HIS A 130 -2.80 17.16 16.80
C HIS A 130 -4.02 17.87 17.43
N GLU A 131 -4.91 18.40 16.58
CA GLU A 131 -6.16 19.06 16.95
C GLU A 131 -7.27 18.00 17.10
N TRP A 132 -7.17 17.13 18.12
CA TRP A 132 -7.99 15.92 18.22
C TRP A 132 -9.49 16.17 18.39
N ASP A 133 -9.88 17.27 19.03
CA ASP A 133 -11.30 17.66 19.14
C ASP A 133 -11.85 18.01 17.75
N ASN A 134 -11.17 18.90 17.01
CA ASN A 134 -11.51 19.28 15.64
C ASN A 134 -11.47 18.06 14.68
N PHE A 135 -10.53 17.14 14.91
CA PHE A 135 -10.39 15.91 14.15
C PHE A 135 -11.65 15.05 14.26
N VAL A 136 -12.15 14.82 15.48
CA VAL A 136 -13.38 14.06 15.72
C VAL A 136 -14.59 14.75 15.11
N GLU A 137 -14.69 16.08 15.23
CA GLU A 137 -15.76 16.86 14.59
C GLU A 137 -15.76 16.70 13.07
N THR A 138 -14.58 16.68 12.45
CA THR A 138 -14.41 16.54 10.99
C THR A 138 -14.84 15.16 10.47
N ILE A 139 -14.78 14.11 11.31
CA ILE A 139 -15.17 12.74 10.93
C ILE A 139 -16.67 12.60 10.78
N THR A 140 -17.45 13.20 11.68
CA THR A 140 -18.92 13.00 11.76
C THR A 140 -19.62 13.14 10.40
N PRO A 141 -19.46 14.25 9.65
CA PRO A 141 -20.16 14.39 8.37
C PRO A 141 -19.62 13.45 7.27
N LEU A 142 -18.39 12.93 7.41
CA LEU A 142 -17.83 11.95 6.48
C LEU A 142 -18.34 10.54 6.77
N GLU A 143 -18.54 10.21 8.05
CA GLU A 143 -19.04 8.91 8.53
C GLU A 143 -20.43 8.61 7.97
N ASP A 144 -21.30 9.61 7.92
CA ASP A 144 -22.64 9.51 7.33
C ASP A 144 -22.62 9.18 5.83
N ILE A 145 -21.53 9.54 5.14
CA ILE A 145 -21.37 9.31 3.69
C ILE A 145 -20.77 7.92 3.44
N ASP A 146 -19.67 7.61 4.13
CA ASP A 146 -19.01 6.30 4.06
C ASP A 146 -18.39 5.92 5.42
N PRO A 147 -18.97 4.93 6.11
CA PRO A 147 -18.43 4.44 7.38
C PRO A 147 -16.97 3.99 7.31
N LYS A 148 -16.44 3.65 6.12
CA LYS A 148 -15.01 3.29 5.97
C LYS A 148 -14.05 4.46 6.23
N VAL A 149 -14.54 5.70 6.30
CA VAL A 149 -13.71 6.82 6.75
C VAL A 149 -13.19 6.61 8.16
N LEU A 150 -13.88 5.83 8.99
CA LEU A 150 -13.44 5.48 10.34
C LEU A 150 -12.13 4.69 10.32
N ASP A 151 -11.95 3.76 9.38
CA ASP A 151 -10.70 2.99 9.23
C ASP A 151 -9.53 3.91 8.86
N LEU A 152 -9.78 4.89 7.97
CA LEU A 152 -8.81 5.90 7.58
C LEU A 152 -8.49 6.84 8.74
N ALA A 153 -9.51 7.30 9.47
CA ALA A 153 -9.35 8.14 10.65
C ALA A 153 -8.53 7.43 11.72
N LEU A 154 -8.78 6.13 11.95
CA LEU A 154 -7.99 5.31 12.87
C LEU A 154 -6.53 5.24 12.45
N LEU A 155 -6.25 5.00 11.17
CA LEU A 155 -4.90 5.04 10.63
C LEU A 155 -4.23 6.41 10.85
N GLN A 156 -4.94 7.51 10.63
CA GLN A 156 -4.43 8.86 10.85
C GLN A 156 -4.16 9.16 12.32
N ALA A 157 -5.08 8.79 13.21
CA ALA A 157 -4.93 8.94 14.65
C ALA A 157 -3.68 8.19 15.15
N ILE A 158 -3.53 6.92 14.78
CA ILE A 158 -2.36 6.12 15.18
C ILE A 158 -1.07 6.68 14.58
N THR A 159 -1.07 7.03 13.30
CA THR A 159 0.14 7.52 12.62
C THR A 159 0.58 8.88 13.16
N ASN A 160 -0.34 9.70 13.66
CA ASN A 160 -0.05 11.00 14.25
C ASN A 160 -0.06 10.98 15.79
N ASN A 161 0.12 9.80 16.42
CA ASN A 161 0.26 9.64 17.87
C ASN A 161 -0.90 10.24 18.70
N ALA A 162 -2.14 10.04 18.26
CA ALA A 162 -3.31 10.46 19.01
C ALA A 162 -3.34 9.89 20.44
N PRO A 163 -3.98 10.61 21.39
CA PRO A 163 -4.37 10.04 22.67
C PRO A 163 -5.12 8.72 22.46
N PHE A 164 -4.93 7.78 23.38
CA PHE A 164 -5.51 6.44 23.21
C PHE A 164 -7.04 6.47 23.29
N GLU A 165 -7.59 7.43 24.01
CA GLU A 165 -9.01 7.69 24.14
C GLU A 165 -9.66 7.97 22.77
N ILE A 166 -8.95 8.68 21.88
CA ILE A 166 -9.39 8.92 20.50
C ILE A 166 -9.39 7.61 19.70
N ILE A 167 -8.36 6.78 19.90
CA ILE A 167 -8.28 5.47 19.25
C ILE A 167 -9.43 4.56 19.71
N GLU A 168 -9.70 4.50 21.02
CA GLU A 168 -10.82 3.75 21.58
C GLU A 168 -12.17 4.25 21.08
N GLN A 169 -12.34 5.57 20.99
CA GLN A 169 -13.57 6.17 20.45
C GLN A 169 -13.82 5.73 19.00
N LEU A 170 -12.79 5.73 18.15
CA LEU A 170 -12.91 5.31 16.75
C LEU A 170 -13.23 3.81 16.64
N LEU A 171 -12.56 2.97 17.43
CA LEU A 171 -12.84 1.52 17.48
C LEU A 171 -14.27 1.24 17.96
N ASN A 172 -14.75 1.97 18.97
CA ASN A 172 -16.12 1.86 19.48
C ASN A 172 -17.17 2.32 18.45
N LYS A 173 -16.82 3.25 17.57
CA LYS A 173 -17.63 3.64 16.40
C LYS A 173 -17.61 2.60 15.27
N GLY A 174 -16.78 1.56 15.37
CA GLY A 174 -16.71 0.47 14.41
C GLY A 174 -15.53 0.53 13.44
N ALA A 175 -14.57 1.44 13.65
CA ALA A 175 -13.33 1.46 12.87
C ALA A 175 -12.63 0.10 12.93
N GLN A 176 -12.10 -0.34 11.79
CA GLN A 176 -11.34 -1.57 11.67
C GLN A 176 -9.86 -1.28 11.43
N PHE A 177 -9.00 -2.19 11.89
CA PHE A 177 -7.58 -2.09 11.62
C PHE A 177 -7.30 -2.32 10.13
N SER A 178 -6.78 -1.29 9.46
CA SER A 178 -6.22 -1.45 8.12
C SER A 178 -4.78 -2.01 8.18
N PRO A 179 -4.29 -2.71 7.14
CA PRO A 179 -2.92 -3.20 7.08
C PRO A 179 -1.86 -2.11 7.31
N GLY A 180 -2.16 -0.87 6.91
CA GLY A 180 -1.27 0.28 7.08
C GLY A 180 -0.91 0.59 8.55
N ILE A 181 -1.76 0.19 9.50
CA ILE A 181 -1.56 0.50 10.93
C ILE A 181 -0.35 -0.23 11.47
N ILE A 182 -0.25 -1.56 11.28
CA ILE A 182 0.90 -2.31 11.80
C ILE A 182 2.20 -1.89 11.11
N HIS A 183 2.15 -1.56 9.81
CA HIS A 183 3.32 -1.05 9.08
C HIS A 183 3.80 0.29 9.63
N SER A 184 2.88 1.21 9.96
CA SER A 184 3.20 2.51 10.57
C SER A 184 3.81 2.33 11.97
N LEU A 185 3.20 1.46 12.80
CA LEU A 185 3.73 1.12 14.13
C LEU A 185 5.12 0.48 14.05
N ALA A 186 5.36 -0.37 13.04
CA ALA A 186 6.64 -1.00 12.77
C ALA A 186 7.73 0.01 12.43
N LEU A 187 7.43 0.93 11.50
CA LEU A 187 8.34 1.98 11.09
C LEU A 187 8.71 2.92 12.25
N LYS A 188 7.76 3.20 13.16
CA LYS A 188 7.93 4.10 14.31
C LYS A 188 8.46 3.42 15.58
N ASN A 189 8.79 2.13 15.53
CA ASN A 189 9.21 1.34 16.71
C ASN A 189 8.22 1.41 17.89
N ASN A 190 6.92 1.56 17.65
CA ASN A 190 5.94 1.86 18.71
C ASN A 190 5.39 0.59 19.39
N VAL A 191 6.28 -0.16 20.05
CA VAL A 191 5.93 -1.44 20.72
C VAL A 191 4.87 -1.26 21.80
N LYS A 192 4.94 -0.15 22.55
CA LYS A 192 3.99 0.17 23.61
C LYS A 192 2.55 0.25 23.08
N LEU A 193 2.33 0.97 21.97
CA LEU A 193 1.00 1.08 21.38
C LEU A 193 0.57 -0.25 20.74
N THR A 194 1.46 -0.95 20.02
CA THR A 194 1.14 -2.27 19.44
C THR A 194 0.64 -3.25 20.51
N LYS A 195 1.31 -3.32 21.67
CA LYS A 195 0.87 -4.17 22.79
C LYS A 195 -0.53 -3.81 23.31
N ARG A 196 -0.91 -2.53 23.29
CA ARG A 196 -2.25 -2.09 23.69
C ARG A 196 -3.32 -2.40 22.65
N LEU A 197 -2.97 -2.38 21.37
CA LEU A 197 -3.91 -2.61 20.27
C LEU A 197 -4.11 -4.10 19.94
N LEU A 198 -3.15 -4.96 20.27
CA LEU A 198 -3.28 -6.42 20.13
C LEU A 198 -4.57 -7.00 20.71
N PRO A 199 -4.92 -6.77 21.99
CA PRO A 199 -6.17 -7.29 22.56
C PRO A 199 -7.43 -6.68 21.94
N LEU A 200 -7.30 -5.59 21.18
CA LEU A 200 -8.39 -4.93 20.45
C LEU A 200 -8.56 -5.46 19.02
N GLY A 201 -7.71 -6.41 18.59
CA GLY A 201 -7.84 -7.07 17.28
C GLY A 201 -6.82 -6.63 16.22
N LEU A 202 -5.75 -5.91 16.59
CA LEU A 202 -4.68 -5.58 15.64
C LEU A 202 -3.99 -6.86 15.14
N ASN A 203 -3.99 -7.08 13.82
CA ASN A 203 -3.31 -8.20 13.19
C ASN A 203 -1.83 -7.87 12.89
N LEU A 204 -0.90 -8.63 13.48
CA LEU A 204 0.54 -8.47 13.25
C LEU A 204 1.03 -9.05 11.91
N HIS A 205 0.25 -9.97 11.33
CA HIS A 205 0.62 -10.76 10.15
C HIS A 205 0.09 -10.16 8.85
N GLU A 206 -0.41 -8.92 8.88
CA GLU A 206 -0.84 -8.22 7.67
C GLU A 206 0.32 -8.06 6.69
N ILE A 207 -0.04 -8.10 5.41
CA ILE A 207 0.86 -7.87 4.29
C ILE A 207 0.31 -6.76 3.40
N ASP A 208 1.18 -5.92 2.87
CA ASP A 208 0.79 -4.92 1.87
C ASP A 208 0.63 -5.54 0.48
N HIS A 209 0.23 -4.72 -0.50
CA HIS A 209 0.05 -5.15 -1.90
C HIS A 209 1.35 -5.57 -2.60
N LEU A 210 2.52 -5.25 -2.01
CA LEU A 210 3.84 -5.72 -2.46
C LEU A 210 4.27 -6.99 -1.69
N GLY A 211 3.40 -7.52 -0.82
CA GLY A 211 3.63 -8.68 0.02
C GLY A 211 4.58 -8.41 1.20
N ARG A 212 4.89 -7.15 1.52
CA ARG A 212 5.74 -6.78 2.65
C ARG A 212 4.92 -6.82 3.93
N ASN A 213 5.51 -7.32 5.01
CA ASN A 213 4.89 -7.32 6.33
C ASN A 213 5.60 -6.34 7.28
N ALA A 214 5.13 -6.29 8.52
CA ALA A 214 5.69 -5.43 9.57
C ALA A 214 7.20 -5.59 9.78
N VAL A 215 7.77 -6.81 9.67
CA VAL A 215 9.21 -7.04 9.81
C VAL A 215 9.98 -6.26 8.74
N SER A 216 9.54 -6.31 7.48
CA SER A 216 10.15 -5.54 6.39
C SER A 216 10.18 -4.03 6.68
N TYR A 217 9.11 -3.49 7.26
CA TYR A 217 9.01 -2.06 7.59
C TYR A 217 9.98 -1.63 8.70
N THR A 218 10.30 -2.51 9.66
CA THR A 218 11.31 -2.18 10.69
C THR A 218 12.72 -2.00 10.11
N LEU A 219 12.99 -2.58 8.94
CA LEU A 219 14.29 -2.54 8.26
C LEU A 219 14.43 -1.37 7.30
N MET A 220 13.39 -0.54 7.08
CA MET A 220 13.52 0.61 6.18
C MET A 220 14.38 1.74 6.77
N ALA A 221 14.35 1.91 8.10
CA ALA A 221 15.10 2.95 8.81
C ALA A 221 16.16 2.39 9.79
N PHE A 222 16.16 1.08 10.05
CA PHE A 222 17.04 0.39 11.04
C PHE A 222 16.96 0.93 12.48
N GLN A 223 16.00 1.78 12.79
CA GLN A 223 15.78 2.37 14.12
C GLN A 223 14.78 1.59 14.98
N SER A 224 14.16 0.54 14.41
CA SER A 224 13.04 -0.17 15.03
C SER A 224 13.41 -1.52 15.62
N ARG A 225 14.56 -1.62 16.30
CA ARG A 225 15.09 -2.90 16.85
C ARG A 225 14.14 -3.55 17.85
N GLU A 226 13.52 -2.79 18.74
CA GLU A 226 12.61 -3.33 19.76
C GLU A 226 11.39 -3.96 19.09
N MET A 227 10.80 -3.25 18.13
CA MET A 227 9.65 -3.72 17.36
C MET A 227 10.00 -4.91 16.47
N PHE A 228 11.16 -4.90 15.83
CA PHE A 228 11.64 -6.05 15.07
C PHE A 228 11.66 -7.31 15.93
N ASN A 229 12.27 -7.24 17.11
CA ASN A 229 12.29 -8.37 18.04
C ASN A 229 10.89 -8.78 18.50
N PHE A 230 10.05 -7.80 18.82
CA PHE A 230 8.67 -8.04 19.22
C PHE A 230 7.93 -8.84 18.14
N LEU A 231 7.99 -8.41 16.88
CA LEU A 231 7.33 -9.09 15.76
C LEU A 231 7.86 -10.52 15.55
N LEU A 232 9.18 -10.72 15.62
CA LEU A 232 9.78 -12.05 15.51
C LEU A 232 9.29 -13.00 16.62
N THR A 233 9.26 -12.53 17.87
CA THR A 233 8.78 -13.34 18.99
C THR A 233 7.28 -13.67 18.91
N HIS A 234 6.51 -12.91 18.11
CA HIS A 234 5.10 -13.17 17.82
C HIS A 234 4.92 -13.95 16.51
N GLY A 235 5.99 -14.52 15.94
CA GLY A 235 5.92 -15.41 14.78
C GLY A 235 5.59 -14.71 13.46
N VAL A 236 5.81 -13.40 13.36
CA VAL A 236 5.67 -12.69 12.08
C VAL A 236 6.74 -13.21 11.11
N SER A 237 6.31 -13.57 9.90
CA SER A 237 7.15 -14.23 8.91
C SER A 237 8.38 -13.38 8.53
N VAL A 238 9.53 -14.03 8.39
CA VAL A 238 10.76 -13.44 7.86
C VAL A 238 11.00 -13.77 6.38
N LYS A 239 10.05 -14.48 5.76
CA LYS A 239 10.18 -14.95 4.38
C LYS A 239 9.98 -13.83 3.36
N PRO A 240 10.52 -14.01 2.13
CA PRO A 240 10.34 -13.09 1.01
C PRO A 240 8.91 -12.72 0.69
N SER A 241 8.73 -11.48 0.23
CA SER A 241 7.51 -11.08 -0.45
C SER A 241 7.54 -11.60 -1.89
N ARG A 242 6.36 -11.78 -2.49
CA ARG A 242 6.23 -12.31 -3.85
C ARG A 242 6.83 -11.41 -4.94
N TYR A 243 7.04 -10.12 -4.65
CA TYR A 243 7.29 -9.09 -5.67
C TYR A 243 8.52 -8.22 -5.40
N GLY A 244 9.35 -8.51 -4.40
CA GLY A 244 10.42 -7.59 -4.03
C GLY A 244 11.50 -8.17 -3.13
N PRO A 245 12.49 -7.34 -2.76
CA PRO A 245 13.56 -7.71 -1.86
C PRO A 245 12.98 -8.13 -0.50
N ASP A 246 13.52 -9.22 0.02
CA ASP A 246 13.07 -9.76 1.30
C ASP A 246 13.71 -9.03 2.49
N PRO A 247 13.29 -9.33 3.74
CA PRO A 247 13.93 -8.75 4.91
C PRO A 247 15.45 -8.97 4.96
N LEU A 248 15.95 -10.09 4.46
CA LEU A 248 17.37 -10.42 4.46
C LEU A 248 18.13 -9.59 3.41
N ASP A 249 17.60 -9.44 2.18
CA ASP A 249 18.10 -8.52 1.16
C ASP A 249 18.22 -7.09 1.71
N ALA A 250 17.15 -6.59 2.37
CA ALA A 250 17.15 -5.27 2.98
C ALA A 250 18.25 -5.15 4.03
N SER A 251 18.34 -6.11 4.96
CA SER A 251 19.36 -6.08 6.01
C SER A 251 20.79 -6.09 5.45
N LEU A 252 21.08 -6.90 4.44
CA LEU A 252 22.39 -6.98 3.79
C LEU A 252 22.71 -5.71 3.00
N LYS A 253 21.77 -5.17 2.22
CA LYS A 253 21.99 -3.95 1.41
C LYS A 253 22.39 -2.74 2.27
N TYR A 254 21.80 -2.59 3.45
CA TYR A 254 22.08 -1.46 4.34
C TYR A 254 23.18 -1.75 5.38
N SER A 255 23.75 -2.95 5.37
CA SER A 255 24.82 -3.37 6.29
C SER A 255 26.08 -2.54 6.25
N VAL A 256 26.33 -1.87 5.13
CA VAL A 256 27.48 -0.98 4.98
C VAL A 256 27.44 0.20 5.97
N LYS A 257 26.25 0.53 6.52
CA LYS A 257 26.02 1.75 7.30
C LYS A 257 25.54 1.53 8.75
N ASN A 258 25.19 0.31 9.17
CA ASN A 258 24.45 0.05 10.43
C ASN A 258 24.78 -1.32 11.05
N ASP A 259 24.19 -1.60 12.22
CA ASP A 259 24.14 -2.90 12.94
C ASP A 259 23.51 -4.08 12.14
N ALA A 260 23.59 -4.11 10.81
CA ALA A 260 22.90 -5.12 10.01
C ALA A 260 23.27 -6.56 10.34
N VAL A 261 24.49 -6.81 10.82
CA VAL A 261 24.92 -8.14 11.29
C VAL A 261 23.91 -8.71 12.30
N TYR A 262 23.40 -7.86 13.20
CA TYR A 262 22.36 -8.23 14.16
C TYR A 262 21.08 -8.70 13.45
N TYR A 263 20.59 -7.92 12.49
CA TYR A 263 19.33 -8.21 11.79
C TYR A 263 19.48 -9.46 10.91
N VAL A 264 20.60 -9.58 10.18
CA VAL A 264 20.94 -10.76 9.37
C VAL A 264 20.94 -12.02 10.23
N GLN A 265 21.68 -12.00 11.35
CA GLN A 265 21.74 -13.12 12.29
C GLN A 265 20.35 -13.51 12.80
N LYS A 266 19.54 -12.52 13.20
CA LYS A 266 18.19 -12.77 13.70
C LYS A 266 17.27 -13.33 12.63
N LEU A 267 17.29 -12.78 11.41
CA LEU A 267 16.45 -13.24 10.31
C LEU A 267 16.75 -14.71 9.96
N ILE A 268 18.03 -15.07 9.81
CA ILE A 268 18.44 -16.45 9.54
C ILE A 268 18.08 -17.38 10.70
N GLY A 269 18.31 -16.94 11.95
CA GLY A 269 17.90 -17.71 13.13
C GLY A 269 16.39 -17.94 13.25
N TYR A 270 15.57 -17.09 12.63
CA TYR A 270 14.11 -17.25 12.54
C TYR A 270 13.65 -17.91 11.22
N GLY A 271 14.58 -18.48 10.46
CA GLY A 271 14.28 -19.29 9.27
C GLY A 271 14.06 -18.49 7.98
N ALA A 272 14.68 -17.30 7.87
CA ALA A 272 14.76 -16.61 6.58
C ALA A 272 15.53 -17.47 5.57
N PRO A 273 14.99 -17.69 4.36
CA PRO A 273 15.69 -18.46 3.34
C PRO A 273 16.92 -17.71 2.84
N ILE A 274 18.01 -18.43 2.60
CA ILE A 274 19.21 -17.87 1.98
C ILE A 274 19.17 -18.17 0.49
N GLU A 275 19.00 -17.12 -0.31
CA GLU A 275 18.91 -17.19 -1.77
C GLU A 275 20.17 -16.64 -2.46
N LYS A 276 20.23 -16.80 -3.78
CA LYS A 276 21.37 -16.38 -4.61
C LYS A 276 21.69 -14.89 -4.48
N SER A 277 20.67 -14.03 -4.33
CA SER A 277 20.84 -12.57 -4.17
C SER A 277 21.66 -12.24 -2.92
N HIS A 278 21.48 -12.98 -1.82
CA HIS A 278 22.17 -12.75 -0.56
C HIS A 278 23.67 -12.97 -0.69
N TYR A 279 24.10 -14.06 -1.36
CA TYR A 279 25.52 -14.31 -1.63
C TYR A 279 26.15 -13.20 -2.48
N GLN A 280 25.41 -12.68 -3.47
CA GLN A 280 25.87 -11.56 -4.30
C GLN A 280 26.04 -10.27 -3.48
N LEU A 281 25.11 -9.98 -2.57
CA LEU A 281 25.21 -8.85 -1.66
C LEU A 281 26.39 -9.01 -0.68
N VAL A 282 26.63 -10.20 -0.16
CA VAL A 282 27.78 -10.49 0.72
C VAL A 282 29.11 -10.27 0.00
N ASP A 283 29.22 -10.69 -1.27
CA ASP A 283 30.43 -10.42 -2.08
C ASP A 283 30.63 -8.92 -2.33
N GLN A 284 29.55 -8.16 -2.55
CA GLN A 284 29.64 -6.69 -2.62
C GLN A 284 30.08 -6.06 -1.29
N ILE A 285 29.57 -6.56 -0.16
CA ILE A 285 29.96 -6.09 1.19
C ILE A 285 31.46 -6.32 1.43
N LYS A 286 32.04 -7.41 0.92
CA LYS A 286 33.49 -7.69 1.00
C LYS A 286 34.34 -6.51 0.52
N HIS A 287 33.92 -5.89 -0.58
CA HIS A 287 34.64 -4.78 -1.21
C HIS A 287 34.30 -3.43 -0.56
N ASN A 288 33.07 -3.26 -0.07
CA ASN A 288 32.59 -1.99 0.46
C ASN A 288 32.85 -1.80 1.96
N ASN A 289 32.84 -2.88 2.75
CA ASN A 289 33.01 -2.85 4.20
C ASN A 289 33.55 -4.20 4.72
N VAL A 290 34.88 -4.34 4.69
CA VAL A 290 35.58 -5.57 5.09
C VAL A 290 35.34 -5.97 6.56
N LEU A 291 35.10 -4.99 7.44
CA LEU A 291 34.82 -5.25 8.86
C LEU A 291 33.49 -5.99 9.01
N VAL A 292 32.43 -5.47 8.38
CA VAL A 292 31.10 -6.10 8.38
C VAL A 292 31.15 -7.46 7.68
N TYR A 293 31.88 -7.57 6.57
CA TYR A 293 32.09 -8.86 5.89
C TYR A 293 32.68 -9.92 6.83
N ASN A 294 33.75 -9.59 7.56
CA ASN A 294 34.38 -10.52 8.49
C ASN A 294 33.45 -10.87 9.66
N GLN A 295 32.70 -9.91 10.18
CA GLN A 295 31.70 -10.17 11.22
C GLN A 295 30.59 -11.10 10.74
N LEU A 296 30.06 -10.88 9.54
CA LEU A 296 29.06 -11.77 8.93
C LEU A 296 29.63 -13.18 8.77
N LYS A 297 30.88 -13.31 8.32
CA LYS A 297 31.55 -14.61 8.15
C LYS A 297 31.72 -15.37 9.47
N GLU A 298 31.99 -14.66 10.55
CA GLU A 298 32.14 -15.26 11.89
C GLU A 298 30.79 -15.64 12.50
N ILE A 299 29.81 -14.74 12.41
CA ILE A 299 28.54 -14.85 13.16
C ILE A 299 27.48 -15.62 12.38
N VAL A 300 27.53 -15.59 11.05
CA VAL A 300 26.52 -16.14 10.14
C VAL A 300 27.21 -16.89 8.98
N PRO A 301 27.91 -18.00 9.27
CA PRO A 301 28.70 -18.72 8.27
C PRO A 301 27.86 -19.31 7.12
N GLU A 302 26.54 -19.44 7.28
CA GLU A 302 25.62 -19.96 6.24
C GLU A 302 25.54 -19.09 4.98
N LEU A 303 26.02 -17.85 5.08
CA LEU A 303 26.11 -16.90 3.97
C LEU A 303 27.40 -17.04 3.12
N PHE A 304 28.25 -18.04 3.40
CA PHE A 304 29.57 -18.24 2.78
C PHE A 304 29.80 -19.68 2.33
#